data_AF-A0A7K0VQ72-F1
#
_entry.id   AF-A0A7K0VQ72-F1
#
_cell.length_a   1.000
_cell.length_b   1.000
_cell.length_c   1.000
_cell.angle_alpha   90.00
_cell.angle_beta   90.00
_cell.angle_gamma   90.00
#
_symmetry.space_group_name_H-M   'P 1'
#
loop_
_entity.id
_entity.type
_entity.pdbx_description
1 polymer ?
#
loop_
_entity_poly.entity_id
_entity_poly.type
_entity_poly.pdbx_seq_one_letter_code
_entity_poly.pdbx_strand_id
1 'polypeptide(L)'
;MRVLDCVMDDFHTINEEINRRAGRKFFPSVVVGLSLVALVWFALAFRREVFAVLVAIAVCLGVREIARAFGTVGIFISSRALMLATCGLTIATWRGGVAALAVASAIFFPMLLVDLLRRGPEGFVKSATATTLSLIYLPFLAGFVILLAR
;
A
#
# COMPACT_ATOMS: atom_id res chain seq x y z
N MET A 1 2.87 -24.12 44.13
CA MET A 1 1.61 -23.55 43.61
C MET A 1 1.60 -22.03 43.74
N ARG A 2 1.61 -21.43 44.96
CA ARG A 2 1.54 -19.96 45.17
C ARG A 2 2.49 -19.06 44.37
N VAL A 3 3.73 -19.49 44.09
CA VAL A 3 4.70 -18.65 43.34
C VAL A 3 4.27 -18.49 41.88
N LEU A 4 3.68 -19.53 41.29
CA LEU A 4 3.16 -19.50 39.92
C LEU A 4 1.90 -18.63 39.82
N ASP A 5 1.05 -18.66 40.85
CA ASP A 5 -0.15 -17.82 40.93
C ASP A 5 0.23 -16.33 41.01
N CYS A 6 1.24 -15.99 41.82
CA CYS A 6 1.76 -14.63 41.95
C CYS A 6 2.35 -14.09 40.64
N VAL A 7 3.15 -14.90 39.93
CA VAL A 7 3.72 -14.52 38.63
C VAL A 7 2.61 -14.30 37.59
N MET A 8 1.57 -15.13 37.62
CA MET A 8 0.44 -15.01 36.68
C MET A 8 -0.39 -13.75 36.95
N ASP A 9 -0.67 -13.42 38.22
CA ASP A 9 -1.36 -12.19 38.62
C ASP A 9 -0.54 -10.94 38.24
N ASP A 10 0.79 -10.97 38.37
CA ASP A 10 1.67 -9.86 37.94
C ASP A 10 1.59 -9.65 36.42
N PHE A 11 1.60 -10.72 35.62
CA PHE A 11 1.44 -10.61 34.16
C PHE A 11 0.09 -10.02 33.75
N HIS A 12 -0.99 -10.38 34.45
CA HIS A 12 -2.32 -9.84 34.19
C HIS A 12 -2.39 -8.34 34.56
N THR A 13 -1.82 -7.96 35.70
CA THR A 13 -1.80 -6.57 36.18
C THR A 13 -0.98 -5.66 35.26
N ILE A 14 0.21 -6.11 34.83
CA ILE A 14 1.06 -5.37 33.88
C ILE A 14 0.37 -5.21 32.52
N ASN A 15 -0.30 -6.26 32.02
CA ASN A 15 -1.03 -6.19 30.75
C ASN A 15 -2.21 -5.19 30.84
N GLU A 16 -2.94 -5.20 31.94
CA GLU A 16 -4.08 -4.31 32.18
C GLU A 16 -3.64 -2.84 32.36
N GLU A 17 -2.52 -2.59 33.04
CA GLU A 17 -1.92 -1.26 33.16
C GLU A 17 -1.41 -0.72 31.82
N ILE A 18 -0.73 -1.54 31.02
CA ILE A 18 -0.31 -1.16 29.65
C ILE A 18 -1.53 -0.84 28.81
N ASN A 19 -2.55 -1.69 28.84
CA ASN A 19 -3.79 -1.53 28.07
C ASN A 19 -4.59 -0.29 28.51
N ARG A 20 -4.56 0.05 29.81
CA ARG A 20 -5.20 1.25 30.39
C ARG A 20 -4.46 2.54 30.06
N ARG A 21 -3.12 2.52 30.03
CA ARG A 21 -2.29 3.67 29.61
C ARG A 21 -2.35 3.92 28.10
N ALA A 22 -2.59 2.86 27.35
CA ALA A 22 -2.70 2.81 25.90
C ALA A 22 -4.06 3.21 25.32
N GLY A 23 -5.14 3.03 26.08
CA GLY A 23 -6.52 3.28 25.63
C GLY A 23 -7.02 2.35 24.50
N ARG A 24 -6.24 1.34 24.05
CA ARG A 24 -6.62 0.32 23.05
C ARG A 24 -5.73 -0.92 23.16
N LYS A 25 -6.28 -2.10 22.90
CA LYS A 25 -5.57 -3.41 22.91
C LYS A 25 -4.23 -3.33 22.15
N PHE A 26 -3.12 -3.26 22.88
CA PHE A 26 -1.75 -3.16 22.31
C PHE A 26 -1.31 -4.45 21.64
N PHE A 27 -1.61 -5.60 22.26
CA PHE A 27 -1.24 -6.93 21.78
C PHE A 27 -1.69 -7.25 20.33
N PRO A 28 -2.94 -6.96 19.91
CA PRO A 28 -3.37 -7.14 18.52
C PRO A 28 -2.50 -6.43 17.49
N SER A 29 -2.06 -5.20 17.77
CA SER A 29 -1.25 -4.41 16.82
C SER A 29 0.15 -5.01 16.64
N VAL A 30 0.75 -5.52 17.73
CA VAL A 30 2.05 -6.21 17.68
C VAL A 30 1.95 -7.48 16.84
N VAL A 31 0.88 -8.26 17.02
CA VAL A 31 0.63 -9.47 16.24
C VAL A 31 0.49 -9.15 14.75
N VAL A 32 -0.23 -8.08 14.38
CA VAL A 32 -0.35 -7.65 12.97
C VAL A 32 0.99 -7.17 12.42
N GLY A 33 1.78 -6.42 13.20
CA GLY A 33 3.11 -5.99 12.79
C GLY A 33 4.03 -7.17 12.49
N LEU A 34 4.10 -8.15 13.40
CA LEU A 34 4.91 -9.36 13.22
C LEU A 34 4.40 -10.23 12.06
N SER A 35 3.08 -10.32 11.87
CA SER A 35 2.52 -11.10 10.76
C SER A 35 2.83 -10.48 9.41
N LEU A 36 2.82 -9.15 9.28
CA LEU A 36 3.24 -8.46 8.05
C LEU A 36 4.72 -8.69 7.75
N VAL A 37 5.59 -8.60 8.76
CA VAL A 37 7.03 -8.88 8.59
C VAL A 37 7.23 -10.33 8.15
N ALA A 38 6.58 -11.29 8.83
CA ALA A 38 6.65 -12.70 8.49
C ALA A 38 6.12 -12.98 7.07
N LEU A 39 5.03 -12.33 6.66
CA LEU A 39 4.46 -12.46 5.33
C LEU A 39 5.43 -11.99 4.24
N VAL A 40 6.05 -10.82 4.43
CA VAL A 40 7.04 -10.28 3.49
C VAL A 40 8.28 -11.18 3.42
N TRP A 41 8.78 -11.61 4.57
CA TRP A 41 9.92 -12.53 4.65
C TRP A 41 9.63 -13.85 3.93
N PHE A 42 8.47 -14.43 4.18
CA PHE A 42 8.03 -15.68 3.55
C PHE A 42 7.88 -15.53 2.04
N ALA A 43 7.29 -14.42 1.57
CA ALA A 43 7.15 -14.13 0.14
C ALA A 43 8.51 -14.03 -0.56
N LEU A 44 9.51 -13.41 0.08
CA LEU A 44 10.88 -13.35 -0.44
C LEU A 44 11.59 -14.71 -0.43
N ALA A 45 11.38 -15.52 0.61
CA ALA A 45 12.03 -16.82 0.76
C ALA A 45 11.52 -17.88 -0.23
N PHE A 46 10.24 -17.84 -0.63
CA PHE A 46 9.65 -18.83 -1.52
C PHE A 46 9.98 -18.58 -3.00
N ARG A 47 9.52 -17.45 -3.56
CA ARG A 47 9.65 -17.10 -4.98
C ARG A 47 9.57 -15.58 -5.15
N ARG A 48 10.51 -15.00 -5.90
CA ARG A 48 10.51 -13.57 -6.27
C ARG A 48 9.22 -13.12 -6.96
N GLU A 49 8.59 -14.02 -7.71
CA GLU A 49 7.28 -13.81 -8.36
C GLU A 49 6.14 -13.57 -7.36
N VAL A 50 6.11 -14.35 -6.27
CA VAL A 50 5.07 -14.22 -5.23
C VAL A 50 5.19 -12.88 -4.53
N PHE A 51 6.43 -12.42 -4.29
CA PHE A 51 6.70 -11.10 -3.74
C PHE A 51 6.17 -9.98 -4.66
N ALA A 52 6.41 -10.07 -5.98
CA ALA A 52 5.90 -9.08 -6.92
C ALA A 52 4.37 -8.99 -6.92
N VAL A 53 3.68 -10.13 -6.87
CA VAL A 53 2.20 -10.19 -6.76
C VAL A 53 1.73 -9.59 -5.43
N LEU A 54 2.39 -9.93 -4.32
CA LEU A 54 2.08 -9.38 -3.00
C LEU A 54 2.20 -7.84 -2.98
N VAL A 55 3.29 -7.31 -3.54
CA VAL A 55 3.50 -5.86 -3.69
C VAL A 55 2.40 -5.23 -4.53
N ALA A 56 2.03 -5.84 -5.67
CA ALA A 56 0.94 -5.34 -6.51
C ALA A 56 -0.39 -5.24 -5.74
N ILE A 57 -0.74 -6.26 -4.96
CA ILE A 57 -1.95 -6.28 -4.13
C ILE A 57 -1.88 -5.19 -3.06
N ALA A 58 -0.76 -5.08 -2.34
CA ALA A 58 -0.56 -4.07 -1.30
C ALA A 58 -0.70 -2.64 -1.86
N VAL A 59 -0.15 -2.39 -3.04
CA VAL A 59 -0.22 -1.09 -3.71
C VAL A 59 -1.63 -0.80 -4.20
N CYS A 60 -2.35 -1.78 -4.74
CA CYS A 60 -3.76 -1.63 -5.09
C CYS A 60 -4.63 -1.26 -3.88
N LEU A 61 -4.37 -1.85 -2.71
CA LEU A 61 -5.03 -1.46 -1.46
C LEU A 61 -4.65 -0.03 -1.06
N GLY A 62 -3.37 0.33 -1.11
CA GLY A 62 -2.91 1.69 -0.84
C GLY A 62 -3.55 2.74 -1.77
N VAL A 63 -3.70 2.42 -3.06
CA VAL A 63 -4.39 3.27 -4.04
C VAL A 63 -5.85 3.49 -3.66
N ARG A 64 -6.55 2.47 -3.13
CA ARG A 64 -7.93 2.63 -2.65
C ARG A 64 -8.03 3.57 -1.47
N GLU A 65 -7.11 3.45 -0.52
CA GLU A 65 -7.11 4.29 0.67
C GLU A 65 -6.76 5.72 0.32
N ILE A 66 -5.75 5.94 -0.54
CA ILE A 66 -5.39 7.28 -1.01
C ILE A 66 -6.53 7.92 -1.80
N ALA A 67 -7.15 7.20 -2.74
CA ALA A 67 -8.28 7.72 -3.50
C ALA A 67 -9.47 8.09 -2.58
N ARG A 68 -9.72 7.28 -1.54
CA ARG A 68 -10.73 7.60 -0.51
C ARG A 68 -10.35 8.82 0.31
N ALA A 69 -9.10 8.94 0.74
CA ALA A 69 -8.60 10.07 1.51
C ALA A 69 -8.68 11.39 0.72
N PHE A 70 -8.35 11.37 -0.56
CA PHE A 70 -8.55 12.55 -1.41
C PHE A 70 -10.03 12.89 -1.61
N GLY A 71 -10.90 11.88 -1.63
CA GLY A 71 -12.35 12.06 -1.68
C GLY A 71 -12.92 12.83 -0.49
N THR A 72 -12.33 12.71 0.71
CA THR A 72 -12.83 13.43 1.91
C THR A 72 -12.59 14.93 1.85
N VAL A 73 -11.60 15.38 1.07
CA VAL A 73 -11.28 16.81 0.83
C VAL A 73 -11.83 17.32 -0.50
N GLY A 74 -12.80 16.59 -1.08
CA GLY A 74 -13.45 16.95 -2.35
C GLY A 74 -12.50 16.92 -3.55
N ILE A 75 -11.48 16.06 -3.54
CA ILE A 75 -10.63 15.79 -4.71
C ILE A 75 -11.05 14.46 -5.31
N PHE A 76 -11.38 14.47 -6.60
CA PHE A 76 -11.72 13.25 -7.29
C PHE A 76 -10.47 12.55 -7.83
N ILE A 77 -10.36 11.24 -7.58
CA ILE A 77 -9.35 10.38 -8.19
C ILE A 77 -10.03 9.13 -8.73
N SER A 78 -9.74 8.80 -10.00
CA SER A 78 -10.23 7.58 -10.65
C SER A 78 -9.49 6.36 -10.11
N SER A 79 -9.98 5.77 -9.02
CA SER A 79 -9.35 4.62 -8.37
C SER A 79 -9.21 3.42 -9.31
N ARG A 80 -10.21 3.18 -10.17
CA ARG A 80 -10.19 2.10 -11.17
C ARG A 80 -9.07 2.29 -12.19
N ALA A 81 -8.96 3.48 -12.77
CA ALA A 81 -7.91 3.76 -13.74
C ALA A 81 -6.52 3.71 -13.07
N LEU A 82 -6.40 4.19 -11.84
CA LEU A 82 -5.14 4.15 -11.09
C LEU A 82 -4.73 2.71 -10.73
N MET A 83 -5.68 1.83 -10.39
CA MET A 83 -5.41 0.39 -10.24
C MET A 83 -4.96 -0.27 -11.53
N LEU A 84 -5.58 0.07 -12.67
CA LEU A 84 -5.15 -0.43 -13.98
C LEU A 84 -3.71 0.00 -14.28
N ALA A 85 -3.37 1.25 -13.96
CA ALA A 85 -2.00 1.73 -14.03
C ALA A 85 -1.07 0.94 -13.11
N THR A 86 -1.45 0.69 -11.84
CA THR A 86 -0.66 -0.14 -10.91
C THR A 86 -0.37 -1.53 -11.49
N CYS A 87 -1.40 -2.21 -12.00
CA CYS A 87 -1.24 -3.53 -12.61
C CYS A 87 -0.36 -3.46 -13.86
N GLY A 88 -0.58 -2.48 -14.73
CA GLY A 88 0.19 -2.28 -15.95
C GLY A 88 1.67 -1.99 -15.67
N LEU A 89 1.98 -1.10 -14.73
CA LEU A 89 3.34 -0.80 -14.28
C LEU A 89 4.00 -2.04 -13.69
N THR A 90 3.29 -2.80 -12.84
CA THR A 90 3.80 -4.03 -12.23
C THR A 90 4.19 -5.07 -13.29
N ILE A 91 3.28 -5.34 -14.24
CA ILE A 91 3.53 -6.32 -15.32
C ILE A 91 4.67 -5.86 -16.24
N ALA A 92 4.67 -4.57 -16.61
CA ALA A 92 5.72 -3.99 -17.45
C ALA A 92 7.08 -4.08 -16.77
N THR A 93 7.16 -3.71 -15.49
CA THR A 93 8.38 -3.75 -14.68
C THR A 93 8.91 -5.17 -14.55
N TRP A 94 8.03 -6.15 -14.28
CA TRP A 94 8.40 -7.55 -14.15
C TRP A 94 9.03 -8.10 -15.44
N ARG A 95 8.46 -7.75 -16.60
CA ARG A 95 8.90 -8.29 -17.91
C ARG A 95 10.06 -7.51 -18.53
N GLY A 96 10.10 -6.19 -18.39
CA GLY A 96 11.03 -5.32 -19.12
C GLY A 96 11.89 -4.41 -18.24
N GLY A 97 11.88 -4.62 -16.92
CA GLY A 97 12.77 -3.93 -15.99
C GLY A 97 12.52 -2.42 -15.91
N VAL A 98 13.60 -1.66 -15.66
CA VAL A 98 13.57 -0.20 -15.47
C VAL A 98 13.04 0.52 -16.71
N ALA A 99 13.47 0.12 -17.91
CA ALA A 99 13.04 0.73 -19.17
C ALA A 99 11.52 0.59 -19.36
N ALA A 100 10.97 -0.61 -19.08
CA ALA A 100 9.53 -0.83 -19.19
C ALA A 100 8.73 -0.10 -18.11
N LEU A 101 9.27 0.07 -16.89
CA LEU A 101 8.66 0.92 -15.86
C LEU A 101 8.55 2.37 -16.34
N ALA A 102 9.62 2.92 -16.93
CA ALA A 102 9.63 4.28 -17.48
C ALA A 102 8.60 4.44 -18.62
N VAL A 103 8.59 3.53 -19.57
CA VAL A 103 7.65 3.53 -20.71
C VAL A 103 6.20 3.37 -20.24
N ALA A 104 5.92 2.42 -19.33
CA ALA A 104 4.59 2.23 -18.77
C ALA A 104 4.11 3.49 -18.03
N SER A 105 4.98 4.12 -17.25
CA SER A 105 4.65 5.37 -16.55
C SER A 105 4.34 6.50 -17.54
N ALA A 106 5.11 6.62 -18.61
CA ALA A 106 4.90 7.59 -19.68
C ALA A 106 3.58 7.37 -20.44
N ILE A 107 3.07 6.12 -20.51
CA ILE A 107 1.78 5.79 -21.15
C ILE A 107 0.61 5.98 -20.19
N PHE A 108 0.71 5.48 -18.95
CA PHE A 108 -0.38 5.53 -17.98
C PHE A 108 -0.62 6.93 -17.44
N PHE A 109 0.42 7.77 -17.34
CA PHE A 109 0.29 9.17 -16.93
C PHE A 109 -0.72 9.95 -17.80
N PRO A 110 -0.54 10.07 -19.13
CA PRO A 110 -1.51 10.76 -19.97
C PRO A 110 -2.85 10.00 -20.07
N MET A 111 -2.85 8.65 -20.03
CA MET A 111 -4.12 7.90 -20.00
C MET A 111 -4.99 8.27 -18.80
N LEU A 112 -4.38 8.43 -17.61
CA LEU A 112 -5.08 8.85 -16.40
C LEU A 112 -5.61 10.28 -16.50
N LEU A 113 -4.83 11.20 -17.11
CA LEU A 113 -5.28 12.57 -17.34
C LEU A 113 -6.44 12.63 -18.33
N VAL A 114 -6.40 11.83 -19.39
CA VAL A 114 -7.50 11.71 -20.36
C VAL A 114 -8.75 11.11 -19.68
N ASP A 115 -8.60 10.06 -18.87
CA ASP A 115 -9.73 9.49 -18.10
C ASP A 115 -10.33 10.54 -17.15
N LEU A 116 -9.49 11.31 -16.48
CA LEU A 116 -9.94 12.38 -15.60
C LEU A 116 -10.66 13.51 -16.37
N LEU A 117 -10.17 13.88 -17.55
CA LEU A 117 -10.75 14.95 -18.37
C LEU A 117 -12.16 14.60 -18.89
N ARG A 118 -12.50 13.30 -19.01
CA ARG A 118 -13.86 12.85 -19.35
C ARG A 118 -14.92 13.28 -18.34
N ARG A 119 -14.54 13.69 -17.13
CA ARG A 119 -15.46 14.24 -16.11
C ARG A 119 -15.72 15.74 -16.25
N GLY A 120 -14.96 16.43 -17.10
CA GLY A 120 -15.06 17.87 -17.28
C GLY A 120 -13.90 18.66 -16.66
N PRO A 121 -13.83 19.97 -16.92
CA PRO A 121 -12.70 20.82 -16.54
C PRO A 121 -12.75 21.33 -15.09
N GLU A 122 -13.91 21.23 -14.43
CA GLU A 122 -14.09 21.74 -13.06
C GLU A 122 -13.19 21.01 -12.06
N GLY A 123 -12.34 21.76 -11.37
CA GLY A 123 -11.39 21.18 -10.40
C GLY A 123 -10.36 20.23 -11.04
N PHE A 124 -10.17 20.28 -12.37
CA PHE A 124 -9.29 19.36 -13.10
C PHE A 124 -7.85 19.44 -12.58
N VAL A 125 -7.28 20.63 -12.42
CA VAL A 125 -5.88 20.78 -11.95
C VAL A 125 -5.68 20.15 -10.58
N LYS A 126 -6.61 20.37 -9.64
CA LYS A 126 -6.55 19.79 -8.28
C LYS A 126 -6.56 18.26 -8.33
N SER A 127 -7.46 17.70 -9.15
CA SER A 127 -7.63 16.25 -9.32
C SER A 127 -6.50 15.60 -10.13
N ALA A 128 -5.97 16.32 -11.13
CA ALA A 128 -4.85 15.90 -11.97
C ALA A 128 -3.57 15.83 -11.15
N THR A 129 -3.29 16.86 -10.34
CA THR A 129 -2.14 16.88 -9.43
C THR A 129 -2.23 15.74 -8.42
N ALA A 130 -3.41 15.50 -7.82
CA ALA A 130 -3.59 14.42 -6.87
C ALA A 130 -3.45 13.03 -7.52
N THR A 131 -4.00 12.84 -8.73
CA THR A 131 -3.86 11.60 -9.49
C THR A 131 -2.41 11.34 -9.90
N THR A 132 -1.71 12.40 -10.34
CA THR A 132 -0.28 12.36 -10.70
C THR A 132 0.57 12.00 -9.49
N LEU A 133 0.36 12.68 -8.37
CA LEU A 133 1.06 12.41 -7.12
C LEU A 133 0.80 10.98 -6.66
N SER A 134 -0.44 10.50 -6.75
CA SER A 134 -0.79 9.12 -6.39
C SER A 134 -0.11 8.09 -7.29
N LEU A 135 0.00 8.35 -8.60
CA LEU A 135 0.69 7.49 -9.57
C LEU A 135 2.20 7.42 -9.33
N ILE A 136 2.84 8.55 -9.06
CA ILE A 136 4.29 8.61 -8.83
C ILE A 136 4.63 8.03 -7.45
N TYR A 137 3.84 8.35 -6.44
CA TYR A 137 4.14 7.98 -5.06
C TYR A 137 3.93 6.49 -4.76
N LEU A 138 2.85 5.87 -5.26
CA LEU A 138 2.58 4.45 -4.98
C LEU A 138 2.99 3.54 -6.14
N PRO A 139 2.31 3.56 -7.31
CA PRO A 139 2.59 2.63 -8.41
C PRO A 139 4.02 2.70 -8.95
N PHE A 140 4.57 3.89 -9.17
CA PHE A 140 5.91 4.04 -9.72
C PHE A 140 7.00 3.62 -8.74
N LEU A 141 6.92 4.06 -7.47
CA LEU A 141 7.88 3.63 -6.44
C LEU A 141 7.79 2.11 -6.17
N ALA A 142 6.59 1.53 -6.19
CA ALA A 142 6.42 0.09 -6.09
C ALA A 142 7.11 -0.68 -7.22
N GLY A 143 7.17 -0.10 -8.42
CA GLY A 143 7.97 -0.62 -9.52
C GLY A 143 9.43 -0.84 -9.12
N PHE A 144 10.06 0.12 -8.43
CA PHE A 144 11.43 -0.06 -7.93
C PHE A 144 11.56 -1.17 -6.89
N VAL A 145 10.57 -1.32 -6.01
CA VAL A 145 10.55 -2.43 -5.03
C VAL A 145 10.56 -3.78 -5.75
N ILE A 146 9.79 -3.91 -6.83
CA ILE A 146 9.75 -5.12 -7.66
C ILE A 146 11.10 -5.32 -8.38
N LEU A 147 11.73 -4.25 -8.87
CA LEU A 147 13.04 -4.31 -9.54
C LEU A 147 14.16 -4.76 -8.60
N LEU A 148 14.14 -4.31 -7.34
CA LEU A 148 15.13 -4.68 -6.33
C LEU A 148 15.00 -6.15 -5.90
N ALA A 149 13.78 -6.69 -5.98
CA ALA A 149 13.51 -8.08 -5.64
C ALA A 149 13.69 -9.06 -6.82
N ARG A 150 13.92 -8.55 -8.04
CA ARG A 150 14.14 -9.34 -9.25
C ARG A 150 15.60 -9.79 -9.33
#